data_AF-W6TLA0-F1
#
_entry.id   AF-W6TLA0-F1
#
_cell.length_a   1.000
_cell.length_b   1.000
_cell.length_c   1.000
_cell.angle_alpha   90.00
_cell.angle_beta   90.00
_cell.angle_gamma   90.00
#
_symmetry.space_group_name_H-M   'P 1'
#
loop_
_entity.id
_entity.type
_entity.pdbx_description
1 polymer ?
#
loop_
_entity_poly.entity_id
_entity_poly.type
_entity_poly.pdbx_seq_one_letter_code
_entity_poly.pdbx_strand_id
1 'polypeptide(L)' 'MEDFKGHPSIRYKQVNAIIEYRKQHGNYSNIADLNKVAILDPETVGRLVPYLTF' A
#
# COMPACT_ATOMS: atom_id res chain seq x y z
N MET A 1 17.55 -10.77 -16.13
CA MET A 1 16.86 -10.62 -14.81
C MET A 1 15.77 -9.60 -15.01
N GLU A 2 14.83 -9.93 -15.88
CA GLU A 2 13.85 -9.03 -16.43
C GLU A 2 12.48 -9.68 -16.23
N ASP A 3 11.43 -8.86 -16.21
CA ASP A 3 10.02 -9.27 -16.16
C ASP A 3 9.33 -9.32 -14.79
N PHE A 4 9.40 -8.21 -14.05
CA PHE A 4 8.35 -7.80 -13.09
C PHE A 4 7.34 -6.82 -13.70
N LYS A 5 7.32 -6.68 -15.04
CA LYS A 5 6.69 -5.55 -15.75
C LYS A 5 5.16 -5.57 -15.89
N GLY A 6 4.43 -6.48 -15.24
CA GLY A 6 2.97 -6.44 -15.37
C GLY A 6 2.16 -7.34 -14.44
N HIS A 7 2.75 -7.83 -13.34
CA HIS A 7 2.11 -8.92 -12.62
C HIS A 7 1.16 -8.43 -11.49
N PRO A 8 -0.11 -8.88 -11.48
CA PRO A 8 -1.03 -8.66 -10.35
C PRO A 8 -0.48 -9.13 -9.00
N SER A 9 0.55 -9.97 -8.99
CA SER A 9 1.27 -10.42 -7.79
C SER A 9 1.96 -9.28 -7.02
N ILE A 10 2.46 -8.25 -7.70
CA ILE A 10 3.06 -7.08 -7.04
C ILE A 10 1.96 -6.32 -6.29
N ARG A 11 0.80 -6.17 -6.95
CA ARG A 11 -0.38 -5.55 -6.36
C ARG A 11 -0.91 -6.34 -5.16
N TYR A 12 -0.85 -7.67 -5.22
CA TYR A 12 -1.18 -8.54 -4.09
C TYR A 12 -0.25 -8.33 -2.88
N LYS A 13 1.07 -8.23 -3.12
CA LYS A 13 2.04 -7.94 -2.04
C LYS A 13 1.81 -6.56 -1.41
N GLN A 14 1.48 -5.55 -2.21
CA GLN A 14 1.13 -4.21 -1.72
C GLN A 14 -0.13 -4.23 -0.85
N VAL A 15 -1.19 -4.93 -1.30
CA VAL A 15 -2.43 -5.08 -0.52
C VAL A 15 -2.18 -5.82 0.80
N ASN A 16 -1.40 -6.91 0.79
CA ASN A 16 -1.05 -7.61 2.01
C ASN A 16 -0.25 -6.73 2.97
N ALA A 17 0.73 -5.98 2.48
CA ALA A 17 1.50 -5.05 3.31
C ALA A 17 0.61 -3.99 3.99
N ILE A 18 -0.40 -3.47 3.29
CA ILE A 18 -1.38 -2.52 3.85
C ILE A 18 -2.21 -3.18 4.96
N ILE A 19 -2.67 -4.41 4.75
CA ILE A 19 -3.46 -5.15 5.75
C ILE A 19 -2.60 -5.48 6.98
N GLU A 20 -1.37 -5.94 6.77
CA GLU A 20 -0.44 -6.28 7.86
C GLU A 20 -0.03 -5.06 8.67
N TYR A 21 0.29 -3.94 8.01
CA TYR A 21 0.58 -2.68 8.69
C TYR A 21 -0.61 -2.24 9.56
N ARG A 22 -1.84 -2.28 9.02
CA ARG A 22 -3.05 -1.96 9.78
C ARG A 22 -3.26 -2.89 10.99
N LYS A 23 -2.95 -4.17 10.86
CA LYS A 23 -3.05 -5.13 11.97
C LYS A 23 -2.03 -4.83 13.08
N GLN A 24 -0.83 -4.39 12.72
CA GLN A 24 0.27 -4.14 13.66
C GLN A 24 0.17 -2.75 14.33
N HIS A 25 -0.21 -1.73 13.57
CA HIS A 25 -0.18 -0.33 14.01
C HIS A 25 -1.57 0.26 14.30
N GLY A 26 -2.64 -0.45 13.93
CA GLY A 26 -4.01 0.04 14.05
C GLY A 26 -4.47 0.80 12.80
N ASN A 27 -5.55 1.57 12.93
CA ASN A 27 -6.11 2.34 11.82
C ASN A 27 -5.12 3.39 11.31
N TYR A 28 -5.09 3.59 9.99
CA TYR A 28 -4.45 4.74 9.38
C TYR A 28 -5.15 6.02 9.87
N SER A 29 -4.41 6.99 10.41
CA SER A 29 -4.95 8.27 10.84
C SER A 29 -4.86 9.36 9.77
N ASN A 30 -3.97 9.19 8.80
CA ASN A 30 -3.77 10.10 7.67
C ASN A 30 -3.05 9.39 6.53
N ILE A 31 -2.96 10.05 5.37
CA ILE A 31 -2.29 9.52 4.17
C ILE A 31 -0.79 9.29 4.42
N ALA A 32 -0.14 10.07 5.29
CA ALA A 32 1.28 9.90 5.57
C ALA A 32 1.61 8.58 6.30
N ASP A 33 0.63 7.95 6.96
CA ASP A 33 0.82 6.59 7.48
C ASP A 33 0.95 5.54 6.37
N LEU A 34 0.36 5.74 5.18
CA LEU A 34 0.59 4.85 4.05
C LEU A 34 2.03 4.92 3.53
N ASN A 35 2.67 6.09 3.63
CA ASN A 35 4.07 6.24 3.21
C ASN A 35 5.06 5.47 4.09
N LYS A 36 4.62 5.00 5.27
CA LYS A 36 5.42 4.13 6.15
C LYS A 36 5.46 2.68 5.66
N VAL A 37 4.57 2.31 4.73
CA VAL A 37 4.55 0.99 4.10
C VAL A 37 5.57 0.96 2.96
N ALA A 38 6.76 0.43 3.21
CA ALA A 38 7.95 0.55 2.34
C ALA A 38 7.78 0.05 0.89
N ILE A 39 6.77 -0.77 0.60
CA ILE A 39 6.47 -1.29 -0.76
C ILE A 39 5.49 -0.41 -1.55
N LEU A 40 4.91 0.62 -0.92
CA LEU A 40 4.00 1.54 -1.59
C LEU A 40 4.78 2.69 -2.22
N ASP A 41 4.68 2.79 -3.55
CA ASP A 41 5.11 3.98 -4.28
C ASP A 41 4.03 5.08 -4.20
N PRO A 42 4.40 6.38 -4.29
CA PRO A 42 3.46 7.49 -4.36
C PRO A 42 2.29 7.31 -5.34
N GLU A 43 2.47 6.64 -6.49
CA GLU A 43 1.36 6.32 -7.40
C GLU A 43 0.30 5.43 -6.73
N THR A 44 0.75 4.36 -6.07
CA THR A 44 -0.14 3.43 -5.36
C THR A 44 -0.84 4.12 -4.20
N VAL A 45 -0.12 4.95 -3.45
CA VAL A 45 -0.71 5.76 -2.37
C VAL A 45 -1.80 6.67 -2.94
N GLY A 46 -1.54 7.39 -4.03
CA GLY A 46 -2.51 8.26 -4.70
C GLY A 46 -3.79 7.53 -5.13
N ARG A 47 -3.67 6.29 -5.61
CA ARG A 47 -4.83 5.44 -5.94
C ARG A 47 -5.63 5.00 -4.71
N LEU A 48 -5.02 4.92 -3.54
CA LEU A 48 -5.68 4.51 -2.29
C LEU A 48 -6.40 5.67 -1.59
N VAL A 49 -5.93 6.90 -1.77
CA VAL A 49 -6.54 8.11 -1.17
C VAL A 49 -8.06 8.15 -1.29
N PRO A 50 -8.70 7.95 -2.46
CA PRO A 50 -10.17 8.03 -2.55
C PRO A 50 -10.91 6.88 -1.84
N TYR A 51 -10.22 5.80 -1.47
CA TYR A 51 -10.81 4.65 -0.76
C TYR A 51 -10.53 4.68 0.76
N LEU A 52 -9.70 5.60 1.24
CA LEU A 52 -9.42 5.76 2.65
C LEU A 52 -10.31 6.84 3.26
N THR A 53 -11.18 6.42 4.16
CA THR A 53 -11.88 7.30 5.10
C THR A 53 -11.15 7.19 6.44
N PHE A 54 -10.57 8.30 6.90
CA PHE A 54 -9.90 8.41 8.20
C PHE A 54 -10.91 8.67 9.31
#